data_AF-A0A3B0BQN0-F1
#
_entry.id   AF-A0A3B0BQN0-F1
#
_cell.length_a   1.000
_cell.length_b   1.000
_cell.length_c   1.000
_cell.angle_alpha   90.00
_cell.angle_beta   90.00
_cell.angle_gamma   90.00
#
_symmetry.space_group_name_H-M   'P 1'
#
loop_
_entity.id
_entity.type
_entity.pdbx_description
1 polymer ?
#
loop_
_entity_poly.entity_id
_entity_poly.type
_entity_poly.pdbx_seq_one_letter_code
_entity_poly.pdbx_strand_id
1 'polypeptide(L)' 'MMVEKGISTTIQLSSLTGVNRNTLSQVLRGEIQPSAEAMRKLVSVLEIPPEHAGEIFFSPNLRNA' A
#
# COMPACT_ATOMS: atom_id res chain seq x y z
N MET A 1 -1.07 9.86 5.11
CA MET A 1 -0.95 8.37 5.19
C MET A 1 -1.90 7.79 6.24
N MET A 2 -2.38 6.53 6.08
CA MET A 2 -3.38 5.76 6.89
C MET A 2 -4.07 6.45 8.09
N VAL A 3 -3.30 6.95 9.06
CA VAL A 3 -3.76 7.76 10.20
C VAL A 3 -4.59 8.99 9.78
N GLU A 4 -4.16 9.72 8.74
CA GLU A 4 -4.90 10.86 8.18
C GLU A 4 -6.24 10.47 7.56
N LYS A 5 -6.41 9.21 7.16
CA LYS A 5 -7.66 8.66 6.65
C LYS A 5 -8.50 7.98 7.74
N GLY A 6 -8.07 8.06 9.00
CA GLY A 6 -8.72 7.37 10.12
C GLY A 6 -8.59 5.85 10.07
N ILE A 7 -7.74 5.30 9.19
CA ILE A 7 -7.52 3.87 9.03
C ILE A 7 -6.49 3.44 10.06
N SER A 8 -6.97 2.86 11.16
CA SER A 8 -6.13 2.44 12.30
C SER A 8 -5.71 0.98 12.22
N THR A 9 -6.34 0.17 11.36
CA THR A 9 -6.10 -1.27 11.29
C THR A 9 -5.98 -1.79 9.86
N THR A 10 -5.17 -2.84 9.69
CA THR A 10 -5.06 -3.57 8.42
C THR A 10 -6.37 -4.25 8.03
N ILE A 11 -7.25 -4.55 8.99
CA ILE A 11 -8.59 -5.10 8.74
C ILE A 11 -9.47 -4.05 8.04
N GLN A 12 -9.49 -2.81 8.53
CA GLN A 12 -10.21 -1.73 7.87
C GLN A 12 -9.66 -1.46 6.47
N LEU A 13 -8.33 -1.41 6.33
CA LEU A 13 -7.70 -1.24 5.03
C LEU A 13 -8.07 -2.38 4.06
N SER A 14 -8.10 -3.62 4.56
CA SER A 14 -8.52 -4.79 3.79
C SER A 14 -9.97 -4.67 3.31
N SER A 15 -10.88 -4.23 4.19
CA SER A 15 -12.28 -4.01 3.85
C SER A 15 -12.47 -2.90 2.82
N LEU A 16 -11.71 -1.81 2.92
CA LEU A 16 -11.82 -0.66 2.01
C LEU A 16 -11.20 -0.93 0.64
N THR A 17 -10.07 -1.63 0.61
CA THR A 17 -9.32 -1.91 -0.64
C THR A 17 -9.77 -3.20 -1.32
N GLY A 18 -10.42 -4.11 -0.59
CA GLY A 18 -10.67 -5.48 -1.04
C GLY A 18 -9.38 -6.29 -1.24
N VAL A 19 -8.25 -5.85 -0.70
CA VAL A 19 -6.98 -6.60 -0.68
C VAL A 19 -6.96 -7.45 0.59
N ASN A 20 -6.50 -8.70 0.47
CA ASN A 20 -6.44 -9.61 1.60
C ASN A 20 -5.57 -9.04 2.73
N ARG A 21 -6.05 -9.13 3.99
CA ARG A 21 -5.35 -8.65 5.18
C ARG A 21 -3.92 -9.22 5.30
N ASN A 22 -3.71 -10.49 4.99
CA ASN A 22 -2.38 -11.11 5.06
C ASN A 22 -1.45 -10.46 4.04
N THR A 23 -1.91 -10.30 2.79
CA THR A 23 -1.17 -9.59 1.74
C THR A 23 -0.83 -8.16 2.18
N LEU A 24 -1.81 -7.41 2.69
CA LEU A 24 -1.56 -6.05 3.21
C LEU A 24 -0.55 -6.04 4.34
N SER A 25 -0.60 -7.02 5.25
CA SER A 25 0.35 -7.13 6.35
C SER A 25 1.78 -7.37 5.85
N GLN A 26 1.95 -8.22 4.83
CA GLN A 26 3.27 -8.47 4.22
C GLN A 26 3.78 -7.25 3.45
N VAL A 27 2.89 -6.57 2.70
CA VAL A 27 3.22 -5.33 1.97
C VAL A 27 3.65 -4.22 2.93
N LEU A 28 2.90 -3.98 4.00
CA LEU A 28 3.22 -2.94 4.99
C LEU A 28 4.52 -3.22 5.76
N ARG A 29 4.91 -4.51 5.87
CA ARG A 29 6.21 -4.91 6.43
C ARG A 29 7.35 -4.88 5.40
N GLY A 30 7.06 -4.63 4.13
CA GLY A 30 8.05 -4.66 3.04
C GLY A 30 8.51 -6.08 2.66
N GLU A 31 7.80 -7.11 3.09
CA GLU A 31 8.14 -8.51 2.79
C GLU A 31 7.84 -8.88 1.33
N ILE A 32 6.82 -8.24 0.75
CA ILE A 32 6.40 -8.47 -0.64
C ILE A 32 6.06 -7.15 -1.34
N GLN A 33 6.27 -7.14 -2.65
CA GLN A 33 5.77 -6.07 -3.51
C GLN A 33 4.27 -6.29 -3.79
N PRO A 34 3.40 -5.28 -3.62
CA PRO A 34 2.00 -5.39 -4.02
C PRO A 34 1.87 -5.56 -5.55
N SER A 35 0.82 -6.25 -6.00
CA SER A 35 0.47 -6.32 -7.42
C SER A 35 0.00 -4.96 -7.95
N ALA A 36 0.02 -4.75 -9.27
CA ALA A 36 -0.48 -3.51 -9.88
C ALA A 36 -1.94 -3.19 -9.49
N GLU A 37 -2.77 -4.21 -9.36
CA GLU A 37 -4.16 -4.07 -8.89
C GLU A 37 -4.21 -3.65 -7.41
N ALA A 38 -3.41 -4.28 -6.54
CA ALA A 38 -3.35 -3.91 -5.13
C ALA A 38 -2.80 -2.50 -4.93
N MET A 39 -1.79 -2.09 -5.72
CA MET A 39 -1.26 -0.73 -5.75
C MET A 39 -2.35 0.27 -6.13
N ARG A 40 -3.09 0.04 -7.23
CA ARG A 40 -4.20 0.93 -7.65
C ARG A 40 -5.26 1.08 -6.55
N LYS A 41 -5.64 -0.01 -5.90
CA LYS A 41 -6.61 0.00 -4.80
C LYS A 41 -6.11 0.79 -3.60
N LEU A 42 -4.85 0.61 -3.22
CA LEU A 42 -4.23 1.33 -2.11
C LEU A 42 -4.11 2.82 -2.40
N VAL A 43 -3.63 3.19 -3.58
CA VAL A 43 -3.53 4.59 -4.03
C VAL A 43 -4.88 5.27 -4.02
N SER A 44 -5.92 4.60 -4.52
CA SER A 44 -7.29 5.11 -4.55
C SER A 44 -7.85 5.33 -3.14
N VAL A 45 -7.82 4.31 -2.27
CA VAL A 45 -8.40 4.40 -0.91
C VAL A 45 -7.63 5.38 -0.02
N LEU A 46 -6.31 5.44 -0.16
CA LEU A 46 -5.48 6.32 0.64
C LEU A 46 -5.37 7.73 0.04
N GLU A 47 -5.98 7.96 -1.13
CA GLU A 47 -5.91 9.19 -1.93
C GLU A 47 -4.47 9.68 -2.07
N ILE A 48 -3.56 8.74 -2.36
CA ILE A 48 -2.15 9.06 -2.54
C ILE A 48 -2.00 9.72 -3.92
N PRO A 49 -1.37 10.90 -4.01
CA PRO A 49 -1.08 11.50 -5.30
C PRO A 49 -0.21 10.56 -6.16
N PRO A 50 -0.48 10.40 -7.48
CA PRO A 50 0.25 9.48 -8.34
C PRO A 50 1.78 9.65 -8.29
N GLU A 51 2.25 10.89 -8.16
CA GLU A 51 3.67 11.24 -8.02
C GLU A 51 4.30 10.64 -6.75
N HIS A 52 3.56 10.62 -5.64
CA HIS A 52 3.99 10.01 -4.37
C HIS A 52 3.80 8.49 -4.37
N ALA A 53 2.81 7.97 -5.10
CA ALA A 53 2.62 6.52 -5.26
C ALA A 53 3.82 5.87 -5.95
N GLY A 54 4.43 6.58 -6.90
CA GLY A 54 5.72 6.24 -7.51
C GLY A 54 6.80 5.97 -6.47
N GLU A 55 7.00 6.88 -5.53
CA GLU A 55 8.03 6.75 -4.50
C GLU A 55 7.70 5.66 -3.47
N ILE A 56 6.43 5.52 -3.09
CA ILE A 56 6.01 4.55 -2.07
C ILE A 56 6.10 3.10 -2.59
N PHE A 57 5.66 2.87 -3.83
CA PHE A 57 5.55 1.52 -4.37
C PHE A 57 6.63 1.20 -5.40
N PHE A 58 7.13 2.18 -6.14
CA PHE A 58 8.08 1.97 -7.24
C PHE A 58 9.47 2.51 -6.95
N SER A 59 9.74 3.06 -5.75
CA SER A 59 11.12 3.37 -5.37
C SER A 59 11.90 2.06 -5.40
N PRO A 60 12.85 1.91 -6.33
CA PRO A 60 13.69 0.73 -6.34
C PRO A 60 14.42 0.74 -5.01
N ASN A 61 14.35 -0.35 -4.25
CA ASN A 61 15.34 -0.57 -3.21
C ASN A 61 16.66 -0.85 -3.95
N LEU A 62 17.31 0.23 -4.40
CA LEU A 62 18.62 0.26 -5.08
C LEU A 62 19.76 -0.26 -4.18
N ARG A 63 19.44 -0.84 -3.02
CA ARG A 63 20.40 -1.31 -2.02
C ARG A 63 21.15 -2.58 -2.42
N ASN A 64 21.06 -3.03 -3.67
CA ASN A 64 21.88 -4.11 -4.25
C ASN A 64 22.16 -3.85 -5.75
N ALA A 65 22.54 -2.62 -6.13
CA ALA A 65 23.21 -2.38 -7.41
C ALA A 65 24.73 -2.35 -7.22
#